data_AF-A0A3D3GFU4-F1
#
_entry.id   AF-A0A3D3GFU4-F1
#
_cell.length_a   1.000
_cell.length_b   1.000
_cell.length_c   1.000
_cell.angle_alpha   90.00
_cell.angle_beta   90.00
_cell.angle_gamma   90.00
#
_symmetry.space_group_name_H-M   'P 1'
#
loop_
_entity.id
_entity.type
_entity.pdbx_description
1 polymer ?
#
loop_
_entity_poly.entity_id
_entity_poly.type
_entity_poly.pdbx_seq_one_letter_code
_entity_poly.pdbx_strand_id
1 'polypeptide(L)'
;MKQVHFIDLAVIGIVYISGMICTLGSPAVATEAPSKHVLATVPKDAPTDRPAAAQVSPVAPEVQLAGPTPRSLPSLTPLQSKQLSKEFVQALRTELKALEHRQRFEFKELRASQSARLKEWQKQQNVERRKYFIENPHGPDRRAYVQDLMRRRKAFIAMMKSEEKQRVQEQLVRAQALKNDQVSRLKEFEEALKKNEVPPNRLWPQPGH
;
A
#
# COMPACT_ATOMS: atom_id res chain seq x y z
N MET A 1 -39.18 -25.47 -25.69
CA MET A 1 -39.27 -24.86 -24.35
C MET A 1 -38.55 -25.74 -23.33
N LYS A 2 -38.16 -25.18 -22.18
CA LYS A 2 -37.40 -25.76 -21.06
C LYS A 2 -35.87 -25.81 -21.23
N GLN A 3 -35.23 -24.72 -20.78
CA GLN A 3 -33.95 -24.84 -20.07
C GLN A 3 -34.18 -25.55 -18.73
N VAL A 4 -33.15 -26.22 -18.20
CA VAL A 4 -32.85 -26.23 -16.76
C VAL A 4 -31.33 -26.07 -16.61
N HIS A 5 -30.90 -25.28 -15.63
CA HIS A 5 -29.51 -24.92 -15.41
C HIS A 5 -28.71 -26.06 -14.77
N PHE A 6 -27.45 -26.20 -15.19
CA PHE A 6 -26.41 -26.88 -14.42
C PHE A 6 -25.32 -25.86 -14.13
N ILE A 7 -25.18 -25.44 -12.88
CA ILE A 7 -24.09 -24.60 -12.39
C ILE A 7 -23.58 -25.24 -11.10
N ASP A 8 -22.30 -25.61 -11.08
CA ASP A 8 -21.67 -26.31 -9.98
C ASP A 8 -21.63 -25.50 -8.68
N LEU A 9 -22.27 -26.04 -7.64
CA LEU A 9 -22.11 -25.61 -6.24
C LEU A 9 -20.84 -26.24 -5.65
N ALA A 10 -19.67 -25.66 -5.96
CA ALA A 10 -18.38 -26.24 -5.56
C ALA A 10 -17.31 -25.24 -5.08
N VAL A 11 -17.70 -24.08 -4.51
CA VAL A 11 -16.77 -23.22 -3.74
C VAL A 11 -17.47 -22.57 -2.55
N ILE A 12 -17.09 -22.98 -1.33
CA ILE A 12 -16.90 -22.15 -0.10
C ILE A 12 -16.39 -23.11 0.97
N GLY A 13 -15.06 -23.14 1.13
CA GLY A 13 -14.37 -23.84 2.22
C GLY A 13 -13.60 -22.81 3.04
N ILE A 14 -14.30 -22.03 3.86
CA ILE A 14 -13.68 -20.99 4.71
C ILE A 14 -13.22 -21.65 6.01
N VAL A 15 -11.91 -21.89 6.13
CA VAL A 15 -11.30 -22.36 7.38
C VAL A 15 -11.12 -21.16 8.31
N TYR A 16 -11.79 -21.20 9.45
CA TYR A 16 -11.76 -20.20 10.50
C TYR A 16 -10.52 -20.40 11.38
N ILE A 17 -9.64 -19.39 11.51
CA ILE A 17 -8.51 -19.44 12.47
C ILE A 17 -8.56 -18.18 13.34
N SER A 18 -9.11 -18.36 14.55
CA SER A 18 -8.89 -17.49 15.70
C SER A 18 -7.38 -17.51 16.05
N GLY A 19 -6.72 -16.44 16.48
CA GLY A 19 -7.23 -15.30 17.25
C GLY A 19 -6.60 -15.33 18.65
N MET A 20 -5.28 -15.10 18.72
CA MET A 20 -4.53 -14.91 19.96
C MET A 20 -3.48 -13.81 19.77
N ILE A 21 -3.78 -12.63 20.29
CA ILE A 21 -2.81 -11.53 20.41
C ILE A 21 -2.45 -11.43 21.89
N CYS A 22 -1.22 -11.82 22.24
CA CYS A 22 -0.72 -11.62 23.60
C CYS A 22 -0.28 -10.16 23.79
N THR A 23 -0.80 -9.54 24.84
CA THR A 23 -0.51 -8.17 25.28
C THR A 23 0.97 -7.98 25.64
N LEU A 24 1.60 -6.93 25.09
CA LEU A 24 2.90 -6.43 25.56
C LEU A 24 2.69 -5.27 26.54
N GLY A 25 3.41 -5.29 27.66
CA GLY A 25 3.30 -4.28 28.71
C GLY A 25 4.07 -2.99 28.41
N SER A 26 3.56 -1.87 28.91
CA SER A 26 4.30 -0.60 29.02
C SER A 26 5.40 -0.68 30.08
N PRO A 27 6.37 0.24 30.02
CA PRO A 27 6.41 1.22 31.10
C PRO A 27 6.51 2.67 30.61
N ALA A 28 5.97 3.59 31.41
CA ALA A 28 6.06 5.05 31.21
C ALA A 28 7.25 5.65 31.95
N VAL A 29 7.85 6.73 31.45
CA VAL A 29 8.69 7.68 32.21
C VAL A 29 8.60 9.11 31.62
N ALA A 30 8.50 10.10 32.52
CA ALA A 30 8.82 11.54 32.42
C ALA A 30 8.20 12.41 31.31
N THR A 31 7.17 13.16 31.73
CA THR A 31 6.86 14.52 31.26
C THR A 31 7.91 15.55 31.71
N GLU A 32 8.27 16.50 30.84
CA GLU A 32 8.73 17.82 31.25
C GLU A 32 8.32 18.90 30.22
N ALA A 33 7.91 20.06 30.71
CA ALA A 33 7.44 21.25 29.98
C ALA A 33 7.41 22.44 30.97
N PRO A 34 7.17 23.71 30.55
CA PRO A 34 7.12 24.30 29.21
C PRO A 34 8.09 25.50 29.06
N SER A 35 8.11 26.19 27.91
CA SER A 35 8.57 27.59 27.85
C SER A 35 7.69 28.45 26.94
N LYS A 36 7.53 29.73 27.28
CA LYS A 36 6.52 30.67 26.76
C LYS A 36 7.18 31.95 26.23
N HIS A 37 6.79 32.44 25.05
CA HIS A 37 6.79 33.85 24.60
C HIS A 37 5.92 33.88 23.31
N VAL A 38 4.77 34.55 23.17
CA VAL A 38 4.28 35.92 23.47
C VAL A 38 4.71 36.99 22.45
N LEU A 39 3.95 37.06 21.34
CA LEU A 39 3.21 38.21 20.78
C LEU A 39 3.84 39.63 20.72
N ALA A 40 3.93 40.20 19.50
CA ALA A 40 3.72 41.62 19.09
C ALA A 40 4.32 41.85 17.66
N THR A 41 3.91 42.77 16.77
CA THR A 41 2.73 43.66 16.60
C THR A 41 2.69 44.15 15.13
N VAL A 42 1.51 44.55 14.64
CA VAL A 42 1.32 45.21 13.33
C VAL A 42 1.36 46.74 13.47
N PRO A 43 1.93 47.50 12.52
CA PRO A 43 1.57 48.90 12.29
C PRO A 43 0.64 49.05 11.07
N LYS A 44 -0.28 50.02 11.18
CA LYS A 44 -1.37 50.33 10.25
C LYS A 44 -1.35 51.84 10.06
N ASP A 45 -1.22 52.33 8.83
CA ASP A 45 -1.40 53.74 8.51
C ASP A 45 -2.11 53.95 7.17
N ALA A 46 -2.99 54.96 7.16
CA ALA A 46 -3.70 55.50 6.01
C ALA A 46 -4.03 56.97 6.31
N PRO A 47 -4.04 57.86 5.29
CA PRO A 47 -5.28 58.55 4.93
C PRO A 47 -5.44 58.62 3.39
N THR A 48 -6.60 58.31 2.80
CA THR A 48 -7.81 59.16 2.66
C THR A 48 -7.57 60.48 1.94
N ASP A 49 -8.04 60.58 0.68
CA ASP A 49 -8.83 61.72 0.23
C ASP A 49 -9.76 61.39 -0.98
N ARG A 50 -10.89 62.11 -1.06
CA ARG A 50 -11.92 62.14 -2.13
C ARG A 50 -11.94 63.59 -2.70
N PRO A 51 -12.75 64.03 -3.70
CA PRO A 51 -13.96 63.45 -4.30
C PRO A 51 -13.67 62.97 -5.76
N ALA A 52 -14.55 62.87 -6.76
CA ALA A 52 -15.95 63.26 -6.94
C ALA A 52 -16.75 62.25 -7.80
N ALA A 53 -17.64 62.72 -8.70
CA ALA A 53 -18.52 61.89 -9.51
C ALA A 53 -18.68 62.39 -10.95
N ALA A 54 -18.96 61.46 -11.87
CA ALA A 54 -19.73 61.71 -13.09
C ALA A 54 -20.51 60.43 -13.45
N GLN A 55 -21.79 60.60 -13.80
CA GLN A 55 -22.69 59.53 -14.24
C GLN A 55 -22.59 59.36 -15.76
N VAL A 56 -22.80 58.15 -16.30
CA VAL A 56 -23.90 57.86 -17.25
C VAL A 56 -24.20 56.36 -17.28
N SER A 57 -25.48 55.98 -17.30
CA SER A 57 -25.92 54.68 -17.87
C SER A 57 -26.19 54.85 -19.37
N PRO A 58 -26.24 53.75 -20.13
CA PRO A 58 -27.56 53.37 -20.61
C PRO A 58 -27.86 51.87 -20.65
N VAL A 59 -29.09 51.55 -20.24
CA VAL A 59 -30.09 50.62 -20.85
C VAL A 59 -29.59 49.30 -21.48
N ALA A 60 -30.18 48.20 -21.01
CA ALA A 60 -29.98 46.83 -21.49
C ALA A 60 -30.47 46.57 -22.94
N PRO A 61 -30.24 45.36 -23.46
CA PRO A 61 -31.37 44.44 -23.45
C PRO A 61 -31.10 43.12 -22.72
N GLU A 62 -32.13 42.66 -22.04
CA GLU A 62 -32.24 41.40 -21.35
C GLU A 62 -32.32 40.24 -22.37
N VAL A 63 -31.29 39.40 -22.45
CA VAL A 63 -31.34 38.14 -23.20
C VAL A 63 -31.65 36.99 -22.24
N GLN A 64 -32.94 36.77 -22.01
CA GLN A 64 -33.42 35.48 -21.51
C GLN A 64 -33.24 34.44 -22.62
N LEU A 65 -32.38 33.44 -22.42
CA LEU A 65 -32.65 32.00 -22.60
C LEU A 65 -31.37 31.19 -22.40
N ALA A 66 -31.17 30.70 -21.19
CA ALA A 66 -30.15 29.69 -20.90
C ALA A 66 -30.60 28.80 -19.73
N GLY A 67 -31.71 28.09 -19.92
CA GLY A 67 -31.94 26.87 -19.15
C GLY A 67 -31.01 25.79 -19.73
N PRO A 68 -29.96 25.33 -19.03
CA PRO A 68 -29.33 24.08 -19.41
C PRO A 68 -30.34 22.98 -19.12
N THR A 69 -31.02 22.52 -20.17
CA THR A 69 -31.68 21.22 -20.21
C THR A 69 -30.80 20.22 -19.46
N PRO A 70 -31.31 19.42 -18.50
CA PRO A 70 -30.48 18.45 -17.81
C PRO A 70 -29.80 17.60 -18.86
N ARG A 71 -28.46 17.71 -18.97
CA ARG A 71 -27.69 16.94 -19.93
C ARG A 71 -27.99 15.49 -19.64
N SER A 72 -28.75 14.83 -20.51
CA SER A 72 -28.95 13.41 -20.43
C SER A 72 -27.56 12.78 -20.42
N LEU A 73 -27.27 12.03 -19.34
CA LEU A 73 -26.03 11.29 -19.24
C LEU A 73 -25.87 10.50 -20.54
N PRO A 74 -24.69 10.56 -21.21
CA PRO A 74 -24.51 9.92 -22.50
C PRO A 74 -24.69 8.41 -22.32
N SER A 75 -25.87 7.91 -22.70
CA SER A 75 -26.23 6.50 -22.64
C SER A 75 -25.20 5.72 -23.48
N LEU A 76 -24.48 4.82 -22.83
CA LEU A 76 -23.38 4.10 -23.47
C LEU A 76 -23.88 3.26 -24.64
N THR A 77 -23.26 3.41 -25.80
CA THR A 77 -23.54 2.51 -26.92
C THR A 77 -22.99 1.10 -26.61
N PRO A 78 -23.60 0.02 -27.16
CA PRO A 78 -23.12 -1.34 -26.94
C PRO A 78 -21.67 -1.58 -27.39
N LEU A 79 -21.17 -0.80 -28.35
CA LEU A 79 -19.78 -0.87 -28.80
C LEU A 79 -18.82 -0.24 -27.77
N GLN A 80 -19.15 0.95 -27.25
CA GLN A 80 -18.37 1.62 -26.21
C GLN A 80 -18.33 0.79 -24.91
N SER A 81 -19.45 0.20 -24.49
CA SER A 81 -19.51 -0.71 -23.32
C SER A 81 -18.56 -1.92 -23.47
N LYS A 82 -18.50 -2.52 -24.67
CA LYS A 82 -17.56 -3.61 -25.00
C LYS A 82 -16.10 -3.17 -25.06
N GLN A 83 -15.83 -1.90 -25.37
CA GLN A 83 -14.47 -1.36 -25.39
C GLN A 83 -14.00 -1.02 -23.97
N LEU A 84 -14.82 -0.29 -23.20
CA LEU A 84 -14.54 0.06 -21.80
C LEU A 84 -14.28 -1.17 -20.93
N SER A 85 -15.06 -2.24 -21.08
CA SER A 85 -14.82 -3.50 -20.35
C SER A 85 -13.50 -4.19 -20.74
N LYS A 86 -13.07 -4.13 -22.01
CA LYS A 86 -11.74 -4.63 -22.43
C LYS A 86 -10.62 -3.79 -21.84
N GLU A 87 -10.71 -2.47 -21.93
CA GLU A 87 -9.73 -1.53 -21.39
C GLU A 87 -9.59 -1.67 -19.88
N PHE A 88 -10.72 -1.81 -19.16
CA PHE A 88 -10.76 -2.03 -17.73
C PHE A 88 -10.10 -3.36 -17.32
N VAL A 89 -10.47 -4.48 -17.95
CA VAL A 89 -9.84 -5.79 -17.70
C VAL A 89 -8.34 -5.76 -18.02
N GLN A 90 -7.93 -5.03 -19.05
CA GLN A 90 -6.52 -4.83 -19.37
C GLN A 90 -5.80 -4.01 -18.28
N ALA A 91 -6.44 -2.97 -17.74
CA ALA A 91 -5.90 -2.16 -16.65
C ALA A 91 -5.70 -3.00 -15.36
N LEU A 92 -6.68 -3.81 -14.96
CA LEU A 92 -6.55 -4.74 -13.82
C LEU A 92 -5.39 -5.74 -14.01
N ARG A 93 -5.19 -6.24 -15.24
CA ARG A 93 -4.06 -7.12 -15.56
C ARG A 93 -2.71 -6.41 -15.46
N THR A 94 -2.63 -5.13 -15.85
CA THR A 94 -1.39 -4.36 -15.71
C THR A 94 -1.07 -4.00 -14.25
N GLU A 95 -2.08 -3.70 -13.45
CA GLU A 95 -1.98 -3.45 -11.99
C GLU A 95 -1.42 -4.69 -11.26
N LEU A 96 -1.98 -5.88 -11.54
CA LEU A 96 -1.50 -7.14 -10.96
C LEU A 96 -0.04 -7.43 -11.35
N LYS A 97 0.33 -7.23 -12.63
CA LYS A 97 1.72 -7.40 -13.11
C LYS A 97 2.68 -6.38 -12.47
N ALA A 98 2.24 -5.16 -12.21
CA ALA A 98 3.05 -4.15 -11.55
C ALA A 98 3.34 -4.55 -10.08
N LEU A 99 2.35 -5.09 -9.37
CA LEU A 99 2.52 -5.66 -8.04
C LEU A 99 3.48 -6.86 -8.04
N GLU A 100 3.30 -7.83 -8.94
CA GLU A 100 4.23 -8.98 -9.08
C GLU A 100 5.68 -8.53 -9.36
N HIS A 101 5.84 -7.54 -10.24
CA HIS A 101 7.14 -6.96 -10.57
C HIS A 101 7.79 -6.33 -9.33
N ARG A 102 7.06 -5.48 -8.60
CA ARG A 102 7.52 -4.85 -7.34
C ARG A 102 7.95 -5.90 -6.32
N GLN A 103 7.09 -6.91 -6.06
CA GLN A 103 7.38 -8.00 -5.12
C GLN A 103 8.67 -8.76 -5.47
N ARG A 104 8.92 -8.98 -6.77
CA ARG A 104 10.15 -9.62 -7.26
C ARG A 104 11.41 -8.78 -6.98
N PHE A 105 11.32 -7.45 -7.01
CA PHE A 105 12.45 -6.57 -6.65
C PHE A 105 12.67 -6.54 -5.13
N GLU A 106 11.62 -6.36 -4.33
CA GLU A 106 11.68 -6.43 -2.85
C GLU A 106 12.34 -7.74 -2.38
N PHE A 107 12.03 -8.86 -3.03
CA PHE A 107 12.59 -10.18 -2.68
C PHE A 107 14.05 -10.37 -3.12
N LYS A 108 14.48 -9.79 -4.25
CA LYS A 108 15.88 -9.74 -4.65
C LYS A 108 16.72 -8.92 -3.67
N GLU A 109 16.20 -7.76 -3.27
CA GLU A 109 16.82 -6.87 -2.30
C GLU A 109 16.98 -7.54 -0.93
N LEU A 110 15.92 -8.21 -0.45
CA LEU A 110 15.95 -9.02 0.77
C LEU A 110 17.09 -10.05 0.73
N ARG A 111 17.20 -10.82 -0.36
CA ARG A 111 18.24 -11.85 -0.52
C ARG A 111 19.65 -11.26 -0.62
N ALA A 112 19.81 -10.11 -1.28
CA ALA A 112 21.08 -9.38 -1.31
C ALA A 112 21.48 -8.91 0.10
N SER A 113 20.54 -8.32 0.85
CA SER A 113 20.70 -7.90 2.25
C SER A 113 21.06 -9.07 3.17
N GLN A 114 20.35 -10.20 3.09
CA GLN A 114 20.65 -11.40 3.87
C GLN A 114 22.02 -12.00 3.52
N SER A 115 22.40 -12.01 2.24
CA SER A 115 23.73 -12.46 1.80
C SER A 115 24.85 -11.57 2.35
N ALA A 116 24.67 -10.25 2.34
CA ALA A 116 25.61 -9.30 2.95
C ALA A 116 25.71 -9.50 4.48
N ARG A 117 24.56 -9.57 5.17
CA ARG A 117 24.46 -9.86 6.61
C ARG A 117 25.18 -11.16 6.99
N LEU A 118 25.01 -12.23 6.21
CA LEU A 118 25.66 -13.52 6.44
C LEU A 118 27.19 -13.43 6.26
N LYS A 119 27.68 -12.72 5.24
CA LYS A 119 29.13 -12.52 5.02
C LYS A 119 29.78 -11.74 6.16
N GLU A 120 29.15 -10.65 6.60
CA GLU A 120 29.66 -9.82 7.69
C GLU A 120 29.63 -10.59 9.02
N TRP A 121 28.55 -11.32 9.33
CA TRP A 121 28.49 -12.22 10.48
C TRP A 121 29.61 -13.28 10.45
N GLN A 122 29.85 -13.93 9.30
CA GLN A 122 30.95 -14.90 9.16
C GLN A 122 32.34 -14.26 9.37
N LYS A 123 32.55 -13.04 8.87
CA LYS A 123 33.80 -12.28 9.05
C LYS A 123 34.03 -11.98 10.54
N GLN A 124 33.02 -11.46 11.24
CA GLN A 124 33.07 -11.19 12.68
C GLN A 124 33.36 -12.46 13.48
N GLN A 125 32.61 -13.53 13.24
CA GLN A 125 32.82 -14.81 13.92
C GLN A 125 34.19 -15.45 13.65
N ASN A 126 34.79 -15.23 12.47
CA ASN A 126 36.15 -15.67 12.19
C ASN A 126 37.20 -14.87 12.98
N VAL A 127 36.99 -13.57 13.21
CA VAL A 127 37.87 -12.73 14.04
C VAL A 127 37.73 -13.13 15.52
N GLU A 128 36.49 -13.23 16.03
CA GLU A 128 36.19 -13.71 17.39
C GLU A 128 36.82 -15.09 17.65
N ARG A 129 36.62 -16.05 16.73
CA ARG A 129 37.18 -17.40 16.87
C ARG A 129 38.71 -17.38 16.91
N ARG A 130 39.37 -16.58 16.06
CA ARG A 130 40.84 -16.45 16.08
C ARG A 130 41.32 -15.90 17.41
N LYS A 131 40.72 -14.80 17.90
CA LYS A 131 41.03 -14.21 19.20
C LYS A 131 40.85 -15.22 20.33
N TYR A 132 39.67 -15.83 20.43
CA TYR A 132 39.36 -16.82 21.47
C TYR A 132 40.31 -18.02 21.45
N PHE A 133 40.74 -18.49 20.27
CA PHE A 133 41.65 -19.63 20.14
C PHE A 133 43.10 -19.29 20.49
N ILE A 134 43.51 -18.02 20.37
CA ILE A 134 44.80 -17.51 20.86
C ILE A 134 44.78 -17.44 22.39
N GLU A 135 43.71 -16.88 22.96
CA GLU A 135 43.51 -16.73 24.41
C GLU A 135 43.32 -18.07 25.13
N ASN A 136 42.66 -19.03 24.49
CA ASN A 136 42.32 -20.34 25.06
C ASN A 136 43.00 -21.45 24.21
N PRO A 137 44.26 -21.83 24.50
CA PRO A 137 44.98 -22.84 23.75
C PRO A 137 44.46 -24.27 23.97
N HIS A 138 43.85 -24.54 25.13
CA HIS A 138 43.48 -25.88 25.57
C HIS A 138 42.13 -26.38 25.01
N GLY A 139 41.97 -27.72 25.00
CA GLY A 139 40.89 -28.40 24.29
C GLY A 139 39.45 -28.26 24.82
N PRO A 140 39.14 -28.24 26.14
CA PRO A 140 37.76 -28.28 26.61
C PRO A 140 36.99 -27.00 26.26
N ASP A 141 37.57 -25.83 26.52
CA ASP A 141 36.91 -24.54 26.29
C ASP A 141 36.71 -24.27 24.80
N ARG A 142 37.69 -24.65 23.97
CA ARG A 142 37.55 -24.66 22.50
C ARG A 142 36.37 -25.51 22.02
N ARG A 143 36.10 -26.67 22.63
CA ARG A 143 34.93 -27.50 22.27
C ARG A 143 33.61 -26.83 22.65
N ALA A 144 33.52 -26.26 23.85
CA ALA A 144 32.35 -25.51 24.29
C ALA A 144 32.07 -24.31 23.38
N TYR A 145 33.11 -23.53 23.03
CA TYR A 145 33.01 -22.41 22.08
C TYR A 145 32.52 -22.86 20.70
N VAL A 146 33.01 -23.98 20.18
CA VAL A 146 32.56 -24.50 18.86
C VAL A 146 31.09 -24.92 18.90
N GLN A 147 30.62 -25.54 19.98
CA GLN A 147 29.20 -25.87 20.15
C GLN A 147 28.31 -24.62 20.22
N ASP A 148 28.73 -23.60 20.96
CA ASP A 148 28.04 -22.32 21.02
C ASP A 148 28.02 -21.59 19.66
N LEU A 149 29.15 -21.54 18.95
CA LEU A 149 29.24 -20.99 17.61
C LEU A 149 28.27 -21.68 16.64
N MET A 150 28.12 -23.01 16.73
CA MET A 150 27.12 -23.75 15.93
C MET A 150 25.69 -23.42 16.35
N ARG A 151 25.42 -23.20 17.65
CA ARG A 151 24.11 -22.75 18.15
C ARG A 151 23.76 -21.35 17.63
N ARG A 152 24.68 -20.38 17.77
CA ARG A 152 24.55 -19.02 17.22
C ARG A 152 24.33 -19.03 15.71
N ARG A 153 25.10 -19.84 14.96
CA ARG A 153 24.93 -20.03 13.52
C ARG A 153 23.53 -20.55 13.16
N LYS A 154 23.04 -21.57 13.88
CA LYS A 154 21.72 -22.17 13.65
C LYS A 154 20.60 -21.16 13.91
N ALA A 155 20.70 -20.38 15.00
CA ALA A 155 19.75 -19.32 15.34
C ALA A 155 19.74 -18.21 14.27
N PHE A 156 20.91 -17.73 13.85
CA PHE A 156 21.05 -16.70 12.81
C PHE A 156 20.44 -17.13 11.46
N ILE A 157 20.68 -18.38 11.03
CA ILE A 157 20.08 -18.93 9.80
C ILE A 157 18.57 -19.13 9.97
N ALA A 158 18.09 -19.55 11.15
CA ALA A 158 16.66 -19.69 11.41
C ALA A 158 15.93 -18.33 11.33
N MET A 159 16.52 -17.27 11.90
CA MET A 159 16.02 -15.90 11.84
C MET A 159 15.86 -15.39 10.39
N MET A 160 16.88 -15.58 9.54
CA MET A 160 16.77 -15.20 8.11
C MET A 160 15.68 -15.99 7.37
N LYS A 161 15.49 -17.27 7.72
CA LYS A 161 14.40 -18.10 7.16
C LYS A 161 13.02 -17.67 7.64
N SER A 162 12.86 -17.23 8.89
CA SER A 162 11.59 -16.66 9.37
C SER A 162 11.29 -15.32 8.71
N GLU A 163 12.31 -14.47 8.49
CA GLU A 163 12.20 -13.21 7.75
C GLU A 163 11.75 -13.47 6.30
N GLU A 164 12.36 -14.43 5.59
CA GLU A 164 11.96 -14.81 4.22
C GLU A 164 10.50 -15.32 4.18
N LYS A 165 10.12 -16.20 5.12
CA LYS A 165 8.74 -16.69 5.24
C LYS A 165 7.73 -15.58 5.52
N GLN A 166 8.05 -14.66 6.43
CA GLN A 166 7.18 -13.53 6.75
C GLN A 166 6.96 -12.66 5.51
N ARG A 167 8.02 -12.33 4.76
CA ARG A 167 7.91 -11.55 3.53
C ARG A 167 7.08 -12.25 2.45
N VAL A 168 7.24 -13.55 2.27
CA VAL A 168 6.37 -14.34 1.36
C VAL A 168 4.91 -14.28 1.81
N GLN A 169 4.62 -14.41 3.11
CA GLN A 169 3.25 -14.33 3.63
C GLN A 169 2.64 -12.93 3.45
N GLU A 170 3.40 -11.86 3.73
CA GLU A 170 3.00 -10.47 3.47
C GLU A 170 2.66 -10.26 1.98
N GLN A 171 3.49 -10.79 1.07
CA GLN A 171 3.28 -10.68 -0.37
C GLN A 171 2.05 -11.46 -0.85
N LEU A 172 1.80 -12.67 -0.32
CA LEU A 172 0.59 -13.45 -0.59
C LEU A 172 -0.67 -12.72 -0.13
N VAL A 173 -0.68 -12.18 1.10
CA VAL A 173 -1.82 -11.42 1.63
C VAL A 173 -2.10 -10.18 0.79
N ARG A 174 -1.08 -9.41 0.40
CA ARG A 174 -1.24 -8.25 -0.51
C ARG A 174 -1.80 -8.66 -1.87
N ALA A 175 -1.29 -9.74 -2.48
CA ALA A 175 -1.75 -10.22 -3.78
C ALA A 175 -3.20 -10.74 -3.73
N GLN A 176 -3.60 -11.39 -2.63
CA GLN A 176 -4.97 -11.83 -2.41
C GLN A 176 -5.92 -10.65 -2.14
N ALA A 177 -5.50 -9.66 -1.35
CA ALA A 177 -6.25 -8.44 -1.11
C ALA A 177 -6.51 -7.69 -2.42
N LEU A 178 -5.48 -7.51 -3.27
CA LEU A 178 -5.65 -6.91 -4.59
C LEU A 178 -6.62 -7.72 -5.46
N LYS A 179 -6.49 -9.05 -5.55
CA LYS A 179 -7.43 -9.88 -6.33
C LYS A 179 -8.88 -9.76 -5.86
N ASN A 180 -9.11 -9.73 -4.55
CA ASN A 180 -10.46 -9.57 -3.98
C ASN A 180 -11.04 -8.18 -4.31
N ASP A 181 -10.22 -7.14 -4.19
CA ASP A 181 -10.58 -5.77 -4.55
C ASP A 181 -10.86 -5.61 -6.07
N GLN A 182 -10.01 -6.19 -6.94
CA GLN A 182 -10.24 -6.23 -8.38
C GLN A 182 -11.55 -6.94 -8.75
N VAL A 183 -11.91 -8.02 -8.05
CA VAL A 183 -13.20 -8.71 -8.25
C VAL A 183 -14.38 -7.83 -7.83
N SER A 184 -14.27 -7.08 -6.73
CA SER A 184 -15.31 -6.13 -6.30
C SER A 184 -15.46 -4.97 -7.28
N ARG A 185 -14.34 -4.35 -7.68
CA ARG A 185 -14.32 -3.27 -8.68
C ARG A 185 -14.88 -3.72 -10.03
N LEU A 186 -14.60 -4.95 -10.47
CA LEU A 186 -15.15 -5.51 -11.70
C LEU A 186 -16.66 -5.76 -11.62
N LYS A 187 -17.20 -6.19 -10.47
CA LYS A 187 -18.66 -6.29 -10.27
C LYS A 187 -19.33 -4.92 -10.34
N GLU A 188 -18.82 -3.91 -9.63
CA GLU A 188 -19.33 -2.53 -9.70
C GLU A 188 -19.28 -1.97 -11.13
N PHE A 189 -18.20 -2.25 -11.87
CA PHE A 189 -18.02 -1.82 -13.26
C PHE A 189 -19.04 -2.49 -14.19
N GLU A 190 -19.25 -3.80 -14.07
CA GLU A 190 -20.28 -4.52 -14.84
C GLU A 190 -21.70 -4.06 -14.51
N GLU A 191 -21.99 -3.73 -13.24
CA GLU A 191 -23.29 -3.21 -12.81
C GLU A 191 -23.57 -1.82 -13.39
N ALA A 192 -22.58 -0.92 -13.43
CA ALA A 192 -22.69 0.36 -14.13
C ALA A 192 -22.96 0.17 -15.64
N LEU A 193 -22.22 -0.73 -16.29
CA LEU A 193 -22.44 -1.05 -17.70
C LEU A 193 -23.83 -1.66 -17.98
N LYS A 194 -24.37 -2.49 -17.07
CA LYS A 194 -25.75 -3.04 -17.17
C LYS A 194 -26.83 -1.94 -17.08
N LYS A 195 -26.55 -0.82 -16.40
CA LYS A 195 -27.41 0.37 -16.34
C LYS A 195 -27.24 1.31 -17.55
N ASN A 196 -26.29 1.02 -18.45
CA ASN A 196 -25.81 1.90 -19.53
C ASN A 196 -25.17 3.21 -19.02
N GLU A 197 -24.72 3.23 -17.77
CA GLU A 197 -24.03 4.35 -17.12
C GLU A 197 -22.51 4.25 -17.34
N VAL A 198 -21.83 5.39 -17.48
CA VAL A 198 -20.36 5.43 -17.55
C VAL A 198 -19.79 5.07 -16.17
N PRO A 199 -18.96 4.00 -16.05
CA PRO A 199 -18.42 3.59 -14.75
C PRO A 199 -17.56 4.68 -14.10
N PRO A 200 -17.70 4.94 -12.79
CA PRO A 200 -17.03 6.06 -12.13
C PRO A 200 -15.51 5.89 -12.09
N ASN A 201 -14.78 7.00 -12.28
CA ASN A 201 -13.31 7.03 -12.35
C ASN A 201 -12.60 6.37 -11.15
N ARG A 202 -13.24 6.30 -9.98
CA ARG A 202 -12.72 5.62 -8.77
C ARG A 202 -12.43 4.13 -8.95
N LEU A 203 -13.10 3.46 -9.90
CA LEU A 203 -12.93 2.03 -10.14
C LEU A 203 -11.65 1.72 -10.92
N TRP A 204 -11.16 2.68 -11.71
CA TRP A 204 -9.98 2.48 -12.55
C TRP A 204 -8.72 2.36 -11.68
N PRO A 205 -7.80 1.44 -12.01
CA PRO A 205 -6.50 1.33 -11.35
C PRO A 205 -5.77 2.67 -11.30
N GLN A 206 -5.42 3.10 -10.09
CA GLN A 206 -4.63 4.31 -9.87
C GLN A 206 -3.15 3.98 -10.11
N PRO A 207 -2.42 4.76 -10.92
CA PRO A 207 -1.00 4.51 -11.14
C PRO A 207 -0.20 4.75 -9.84
N GLY A 208 0.56 3.73 -9.41
CA GLY A 208 1.47 3.83 -8.28
C GLY A 208 0.99 3.21 -6.95
N HIS A 209 -0.22 2.65 -6.91
CA HIS A 209 -0.73 1.88 -5.77
C HIS A 209 -0.43 0.37 -5.89
#